data_AF-A0A7C3DNT1-F1
#
_entry.id   AF-A0A7C3DNT1-F1
#
_cell.length_a   1.000
_cell.length_b   1.000
_cell.length_c   1.000
_cell.angle_alpha   90.00
_cell.angle_beta   90.00
_cell.angle_gamma   90.00
#
_symmetry.space_group_name_H-M   'P 1'
#
loop_
_entity.id
_entity.type
_entity.pdbx_description
1 polymer ?
#
loop_
_entity_poly.entity_id
_entity_poly.type
_entity_poly.pdbx_seq_one_letter_code
_entity_poly.pdbx_strand_id
1 'polypeptide(L)'
;MAGLAIIVATSTAAAAIVTETFTGTVLDGPFAGTIGTGSFSYDDASITGSGSESIGPTDGLTVTFTIFGQTFDETNDIDYDAFPLLDFLDGVPTFLDYIVNETHPINPTAINQAGVIGFATGELTRSQSGGFETVVSVAVPEPSGMAFAAAAGLGLGAFVIQRRRTLQKRR
;
A
#
# COMPACT_ATOMS: atom_id res chain seq x y z
N MET A 1 29.51 -36.81 -51.22
CA MET A 1 29.41 -35.58 -50.40
C MET A 1 28.21 -35.76 -49.48
N ALA A 2 28.43 -35.92 -48.17
CA ALA A 2 27.36 -36.11 -47.20
C ALA A 2 27.03 -34.75 -46.59
N GLY A 3 25.79 -34.28 -46.78
CA GLY A 3 25.29 -33.04 -46.20
C GLY A 3 24.91 -33.24 -44.74
N LEU A 4 25.51 -32.44 -43.85
CA LEU A 4 25.18 -32.41 -42.43
C LEU A 4 23.91 -31.57 -42.24
N ALA A 5 22.81 -32.18 -41.82
CA ALA A 5 21.59 -31.47 -41.46
C ALA A 5 21.70 -30.95 -40.03
N ILE A 6 21.57 -29.64 -39.84
CA ILE A 6 21.47 -29.00 -38.52
C ILE A 6 20.00 -29.00 -38.13
N ILE A 7 19.66 -29.72 -37.07
CA ILE A 7 18.33 -29.66 -36.44
C ILE A 7 18.38 -28.51 -35.43
N VAL A 8 17.67 -27.43 -35.72
CA VAL A 8 17.45 -26.34 -34.76
C VAL A 8 16.26 -26.75 -33.90
N ALA A 9 16.52 -27.08 -32.64
CA ALA A 9 15.46 -27.30 -31.65
C ALA A 9 14.93 -25.94 -31.18
N THR A 10 13.70 -25.60 -31.56
CA THR A 10 12.98 -24.45 -30.99
C THR A 10 12.35 -24.89 -29.68
N SER A 11 12.89 -24.46 -28.54
CA SER A 11 12.21 -24.61 -27.25
C SER A 11 11.02 -23.66 -27.22
N THR A 12 9.80 -24.18 -27.26
CA THR A 12 8.60 -23.42 -26.90
C THR A 12 8.69 -23.12 -25.41
N ALA A 13 8.89 -21.86 -25.04
CA ALA A 13 8.70 -21.43 -23.65
C ALA A 13 7.26 -21.76 -23.28
N ALA A 14 7.07 -22.66 -22.32
CA ALA A 14 5.75 -22.99 -21.80
C ALA A 14 5.36 -21.89 -20.81
N ALA A 15 4.13 -21.38 -20.94
CA ALA A 15 3.49 -20.52 -19.95
C ALA A 15 3.73 -21.09 -18.55
N ALA A 16 4.34 -20.29 -17.68
CA ALA A 16 4.73 -20.68 -16.34
C ALA A 16 4.17 -19.66 -15.35
N ILE A 17 3.65 -20.19 -14.23
CA ILE A 17 3.30 -19.34 -13.10
C ILE A 17 4.59 -18.87 -12.45
N VAL A 18 4.80 -17.55 -12.48
CA VAL A 18 5.89 -16.87 -11.79
C VAL A 18 5.37 -16.41 -10.44
N THR A 19 6.11 -16.73 -9.38
CA THR A 19 5.84 -16.23 -8.03
C THR A 19 7.08 -15.52 -7.51
N GLU A 20 6.93 -14.26 -7.13
CA GLU A 20 8.00 -13.45 -6.58
C GLU A 20 7.61 -12.94 -5.20
N THR A 21 8.58 -12.83 -4.31
CA THR A 21 8.37 -12.30 -2.96
C THR A 21 8.72 -10.81 -2.92
N PHE A 22 8.07 -10.09 -2.01
CA PHE A 22 8.44 -8.71 -1.71
C PHE A 22 8.38 -8.41 -0.22
N THR A 23 9.11 -7.40 0.21
CA THR A 23 9.01 -6.81 1.54
C THR A 23 8.54 -5.37 1.42
N GLY A 24 7.66 -4.96 2.34
CA GLY A 24 7.14 -3.60 2.42
C GLY A 24 7.60 -2.94 3.71
N THR A 25 8.16 -1.74 3.64
CA THR A 25 8.59 -1.00 4.84
C THR A 25 7.79 0.28 5.02
N VAL A 26 7.25 0.50 6.22
CA VAL A 26 6.64 1.77 6.61
C VAL A 26 7.75 2.73 7.02
N LEU A 27 7.90 3.85 6.30
CA LEU A 27 9.02 4.78 6.53
C LEU A 27 8.70 5.92 7.51
N ASP A 28 7.43 6.26 7.70
CA ASP A 28 7.01 7.41 8.48
C ASP A 28 5.78 7.13 9.37
N GLY A 29 5.42 8.15 10.17
CA GLY A 29 4.30 8.07 11.10
C GLY A 29 4.54 7.21 12.33
N PRO A 30 3.49 6.95 13.14
CA PRO A 30 3.57 6.18 14.38
C PRO A 30 4.00 4.72 14.20
N PHE A 31 3.92 4.21 12.97
CA PHE A 31 4.20 2.81 12.62
C PHE A 31 5.50 2.65 11.82
N ALA A 32 6.32 3.70 11.72
CA ALA A 32 7.61 3.66 11.05
C ALA A 32 8.50 2.51 11.55
N GLY A 33 9.17 1.82 10.62
CA GLY A 33 9.97 0.64 10.89
C GLY A 33 9.17 -0.67 10.91
N THR A 34 7.85 -0.62 10.74
CA THR A 34 7.07 -1.85 10.52
C THR A 34 7.43 -2.43 9.15
N ILE A 35 7.66 -3.74 9.13
CA ILE A 35 7.96 -4.50 7.92
C ILE A 35 6.82 -5.48 7.67
N GLY A 36 6.27 -5.46 6.47
CA GLY A 36 5.39 -6.49 5.94
C GLY A 36 6.12 -7.39 4.94
N THR A 37 5.62 -8.60 4.76
CA THR A 37 6.13 -9.57 3.78
C THR A 37 5.00 -10.05 2.91
N GLY A 38 5.24 -10.14 1.61
CA GLY A 38 4.24 -10.60 0.66
C GLY A 38 4.83 -11.35 -0.51
N SER A 39 3.92 -11.76 -1.39
CA SER A 39 4.24 -12.31 -2.70
C SER A 39 3.18 -11.93 -3.70
N PHE A 40 3.57 -11.83 -4.96
CA PHE A 40 2.64 -11.80 -6.08
C PHE A 40 2.92 -12.96 -7.01
N SER A 41 1.88 -13.47 -7.66
CA SER A 41 1.99 -14.56 -8.62
C SER A 41 1.18 -14.25 -9.88
N TYR A 42 1.74 -14.56 -11.04
CA TYR A 42 1.13 -14.32 -12.34
C TYR A 42 1.55 -15.36 -13.38
N ASP A 43 0.80 -15.49 -14.47
CA ASP A 43 1.18 -16.29 -15.64
C ASP A 43 2.09 -15.46 -16.55
N ASP A 44 3.33 -15.88 -16.77
CA ASP A 44 4.27 -15.15 -17.63
C ASP A 44 3.85 -15.08 -19.10
N ALA A 45 2.92 -15.94 -19.55
CA ALA A 45 2.35 -15.83 -20.89
C ALA A 45 1.48 -14.59 -21.08
N SER A 46 1.07 -13.92 -19.99
CA SER A 46 0.37 -12.63 -20.04
C SER A 46 1.30 -11.44 -20.30
N ILE A 47 2.61 -11.62 -20.19
CA ILE A 47 3.63 -10.58 -20.32
C ILE A 47 4.45 -10.82 -21.58
N THR A 48 4.47 -9.84 -22.48
CA THR A 48 5.29 -9.90 -23.71
C THR A 48 6.76 -9.62 -23.44
N GLY A 49 7.07 -8.94 -22.34
CA GLY A 49 8.44 -8.63 -21.92
C GLY A 49 9.00 -7.38 -22.59
N SER A 50 8.14 -6.48 -23.08
CA SER A 50 8.56 -5.32 -23.86
C SER A 50 7.65 -4.12 -23.61
N GLY A 51 8.25 -2.99 -23.24
CA GLY A 51 7.52 -1.76 -22.93
C GLY A 51 6.78 -1.83 -21.59
N SER A 52 5.77 -0.98 -21.44
CA SER A 52 4.93 -0.94 -20.24
C SER A 52 3.74 -1.90 -20.38
N GLU A 53 3.56 -2.74 -19.38
CA GLU A 53 2.51 -3.76 -19.32
C GLU A 53 1.93 -3.79 -17.90
N SER A 54 0.68 -4.18 -17.73
CA SER A 54 0.03 -4.30 -16.42
C SER A 54 -0.85 -5.55 -16.41
N ILE A 55 -0.93 -6.19 -15.25
CA ILE A 55 -1.84 -7.33 -15.03
C ILE A 55 -2.63 -7.10 -13.74
N GLY A 56 -3.90 -7.49 -13.76
CA GLY A 56 -4.79 -7.45 -12.60
C GLY A 56 -5.35 -8.83 -12.23
N PRO A 57 -6.26 -8.90 -11.24
CA PRO A 57 -6.85 -10.16 -10.79
C PRO A 57 -7.59 -10.90 -11.91
N THR A 58 -8.23 -10.15 -12.82
CA THR A 58 -8.92 -10.71 -13.98
C THR A 58 -7.98 -11.40 -14.98
N ASP A 59 -6.70 -11.03 -14.97
CA ASP A 59 -5.64 -11.64 -15.79
C ASP A 59 -4.91 -12.78 -15.05
N GLY A 60 -5.32 -13.08 -13.81
CA GLY A 60 -4.74 -14.14 -12.98
C GLY A 60 -3.67 -13.67 -11.99
N LEU A 61 -3.52 -12.37 -11.77
CA LEU A 61 -2.69 -11.86 -10.67
C LEU A 61 -3.28 -12.30 -9.33
N THR A 62 -2.44 -12.90 -8.49
CA THR A 62 -2.74 -13.11 -7.07
C THR A 62 -1.72 -12.38 -6.23
N VAL A 63 -2.13 -11.85 -5.09
CA VAL A 63 -1.28 -11.11 -4.16
C VAL A 63 -1.55 -11.62 -2.76
N THR A 64 -0.50 -11.80 -1.97
CA THR A 64 -0.63 -11.92 -0.52
C THR A 64 0.31 -10.94 0.15
N PHE A 65 -0.17 -10.27 1.20
CA PHE A 65 0.66 -9.35 1.98
C PHE A 65 0.31 -9.47 3.45
N THR A 66 1.32 -9.77 4.27
CA THR A 66 1.19 -9.82 5.71
C THR A 66 1.87 -8.62 6.34
N ILE A 67 1.09 -7.77 6.99
CA ILE A 67 1.57 -6.60 7.73
C ILE A 67 0.74 -6.43 9.00
N PHE A 68 1.34 -5.89 10.08
CA PHE A 68 0.72 -5.78 11.40
C PHE A 68 0.17 -7.12 11.96
N GLY A 69 0.75 -8.24 11.55
CA GLY A 69 0.32 -9.57 11.97
C GLY A 69 -0.99 -10.05 11.32
N GLN A 70 -1.51 -9.34 10.32
CA GLN A 70 -2.68 -9.74 9.53
C GLN A 70 -2.25 -9.98 8.08
N THR A 71 -2.78 -11.04 7.48
CA THR A 71 -2.59 -11.36 6.06
C THR A 71 -3.79 -10.87 5.27
N PHE A 72 -3.49 -10.21 4.17
CA PHE A 72 -4.44 -9.72 3.18
C PHE A 72 -4.12 -10.35 1.82
N ASP A 73 -5.13 -10.51 0.98
CA ASP A 73 -5.03 -11.00 -0.39
C ASP A 73 -5.57 -9.99 -1.41
N GLU A 74 -5.47 -10.30 -2.71
CA GLU A 74 -5.94 -9.40 -3.78
C GLU A 74 -7.41 -8.97 -3.61
N THR A 75 -8.25 -9.78 -2.97
CA THR A 75 -9.67 -9.48 -2.77
C THR A 75 -9.91 -8.41 -1.71
N ASN A 76 -8.88 -8.06 -0.94
CA ASN A 76 -8.92 -6.99 0.06
C ASN A 76 -8.62 -5.61 -0.51
N ASP A 77 -8.26 -5.52 -1.78
CA ASP A 77 -8.07 -4.22 -2.44
C ASP A 77 -9.39 -3.44 -2.50
N ILE A 78 -9.34 -2.14 -2.23
CA ILE A 78 -10.53 -1.27 -2.19
C ILE A 78 -11.34 -1.22 -3.50
N ASP A 79 -10.70 -1.55 -4.63
CA ASP A 79 -11.26 -1.52 -5.99
C ASP A 79 -11.25 -2.90 -6.67
N TYR A 80 -11.20 -3.99 -5.88
CA TYR A 80 -11.36 -5.36 -6.38
C TYR A 80 -12.69 -5.53 -7.17
N ASP A 81 -12.73 -6.20 -8.33
CA ASP A 81 -11.69 -7.03 -8.98
C ASP A 81 -10.85 -6.34 -10.06
N ALA A 82 -10.92 -5.00 -10.16
CA ALA A 82 -10.09 -4.24 -11.09
C ALA A 82 -8.65 -4.03 -10.60
N PHE A 83 -8.45 -4.09 -9.28
CA PHE A 83 -7.17 -3.94 -8.58
C PHE A 83 -6.97 -5.12 -7.61
N PRO A 84 -5.72 -5.42 -7.18
CA PRO A 84 -4.47 -4.70 -7.42
C PRO A 84 -3.93 -4.79 -8.84
N LEU A 85 -3.07 -3.85 -9.25
CA LEU A 85 -2.33 -3.92 -10.51
C LEU A 85 -0.83 -4.11 -10.26
N LEU A 86 -0.23 -5.04 -11.00
CA LEU A 86 1.22 -5.20 -11.06
C LEU A 86 1.72 -4.68 -12.40
N ASP A 87 2.49 -3.60 -12.36
CA ASP A 87 3.05 -2.96 -13.54
C ASP A 87 4.46 -3.47 -13.85
N PHE A 88 4.73 -3.61 -15.13
CA PHE A 88 5.99 -4.07 -15.68
C PHE A 88 6.60 -3.01 -16.60
N LEU A 89 7.93 -3.00 -16.63
CA LEU A 89 8.71 -2.35 -17.68
C LEU A 89 9.70 -3.37 -18.25
N ASP A 90 9.58 -3.67 -19.54
CA ASP A 90 10.41 -4.63 -20.25
C ASP A 90 10.46 -6.00 -19.53
N GLY A 91 9.29 -6.46 -19.07
CA GLY A 91 9.11 -7.74 -18.36
C GLY A 91 9.55 -7.74 -16.89
N VAL A 92 10.01 -6.61 -16.34
CA VAL A 92 10.41 -6.51 -14.93
C VAL A 92 9.31 -5.81 -14.14
N PRO A 93 8.81 -6.39 -13.03
CA PRO A 93 7.91 -5.70 -12.11
C PRO A 93 8.51 -4.39 -11.58
N THR A 94 7.73 -3.31 -11.62
CA THR A 94 8.17 -1.96 -11.23
C THR A 94 7.23 -1.26 -10.25
N PHE A 95 5.96 -1.64 -10.18
CA PHE A 95 4.99 -1.03 -9.28
C PHE A 95 3.90 -2.04 -8.91
N LEU A 96 3.46 -2.04 -7.65
CA LEU A 96 2.29 -2.75 -7.19
C LEU A 96 1.30 -1.74 -6.63
N ASP A 97 0.20 -1.52 -7.34
CA ASP A 97 -0.94 -0.75 -6.85
C ASP A 97 -1.84 -1.67 -6.05
N TYR A 98 -1.65 -1.68 -4.72
CA TYR A 98 -2.44 -2.48 -3.80
C TYR A 98 -2.80 -1.65 -2.57
N ILE A 99 -4.09 -1.41 -2.38
CA ILE A 99 -4.61 -0.49 -1.39
C ILE A 99 -5.68 -1.19 -0.55
N VAL A 100 -5.45 -1.25 0.76
CA VAL A 100 -6.41 -1.79 1.73
C VAL A 100 -6.85 -0.66 2.65
N ASN A 101 -8.16 -0.49 2.85
CA ASN A 101 -8.70 0.60 3.65
C ASN A 101 -10.00 0.22 4.34
N GLU A 102 -10.16 0.61 5.62
CA GLU A 102 -11.36 0.32 6.42
C GLU A 102 -12.54 1.26 6.10
N THR A 103 -12.24 2.42 5.50
CA THR A 103 -13.19 3.53 5.31
C THR A 103 -13.58 3.74 3.85
N HIS A 104 -13.08 2.91 2.93
CA HIS A 104 -13.45 3.00 1.52
C HIS A 104 -14.92 2.59 1.30
N PRO A 105 -15.68 3.28 0.45
CA PRO A 105 -17.11 3.00 0.27
C PRO A 105 -17.43 1.70 -0.48
N ILE A 106 -16.49 1.15 -1.28
CA ILE A 106 -16.79 0.05 -2.23
C ILE A 106 -16.37 -1.32 -1.68
N ASN A 107 -15.15 -1.46 -1.16
CA ASN A 107 -14.66 -2.71 -0.55
C ASN A 107 -13.86 -2.44 0.73
N PRO A 108 -14.53 -2.03 1.83
CA PRO A 108 -13.84 -1.78 3.08
C PRO A 108 -13.34 -3.09 3.69
N THR A 109 -12.04 -3.13 3.99
CA THR A 109 -11.41 -4.28 4.66
C THR A 109 -10.95 -3.86 6.04
N ALA A 110 -11.36 -4.61 7.07
CA ALA A 110 -10.96 -4.34 8.45
C ALA A 110 -9.47 -4.65 8.69
N ILE A 111 -8.81 -3.76 9.44
CA ILE A 111 -7.41 -3.84 9.82
C ILE A 111 -7.33 -3.94 11.35
N ASN A 112 -6.82 -5.05 11.85
CA ASN A 112 -6.82 -5.33 13.29
C ASN A 112 -5.86 -4.42 14.09
N GLN A 113 -4.92 -3.75 13.41
CA GLN A 113 -3.98 -2.84 14.04
C GLN A 113 -4.68 -1.54 14.47
N ALA A 114 -4.86 -1.38 15.78
CA ALA A 114 -5.41 -0.17 16.34
C ALA A 114 -4.64 1.08 15.85
N GLY A 115 -5.37 2.06 15.34
CA GLY A 115 -4.83 3.32 14.84
C GLY A 115 -4.45 3.31 13.35
N VAL A 116 -4.57 2.18 12.65
CA VAL A 116 -4.41 2.10 11.19
C VAL A 116 -5.78 1.97 10.56
N ILE A 117 -6.07 2.82 9.57
CA ILE A 117 -7.32 2.79 8.79
C ILE A 117 -7.09 2.43 7.33
N GLY A 118 -5.84 2.32 6.90
CA GLY A 118 -5.50 1.85 5.57
C GLY A 118 -4.00 1.76 5.34
N PHE A 119 -3.61 1.08 4.29
CA PHE A 119 -2.25 1.10 3.76
C PHE A 119 -2.25 0.96 2.24
N ALA A 120 -1.15 1.37 1.62
CA ALA A 120 -0.91 1.22 0.19
C ALA A 120 0.54 0.83 -0.09
N THR A 121 0.76 -0.03 -1.08
CA THR A 121 2.09 -0.29 -1.66
C THR A 121 2.40 0.69 -2.80
N GLY A 122 3.54 0.52 -3.45
CA GLY A 122 3.86 1.32 -4.64
C GLY A 122 5.04 0.75 -5.41
N GLU A 123 6.04 1.58 -5.68
CA GLU A 123 7.21 1.21 -6.47
C GLU A 123 7.90 -0.05 -5.92
N LEU A 124 8.26 -0.95 -6.82
CA LEU A 124 8.96 -2.19 -6.56
C LEU A 124 10.40 -2.05 -7.03
N THR A 125 11.35 -2.15 -6.10
CA THR A 125 12.78 -2.19 -6.41
C THR A 125 13.30 -3.60 -6.20
N ARG A 126 14.05 -4.15 -7.16
CA ARG A 126 14.66 -5.48 -6.98
C ARG A 126 15.66 -5.46 -5.82
N SER A 127 15.51 -6.38 -4.87
CA SER A 127 16.45 -6.52 -3.75
C SER A 127 17.69 -7.31 -4.15
N GLN A 128 18.83 -7.00 -3.53
CA GLN A 128 20.10 -7.72 -3.76
C GLN A 128 20.06 -9.18 -3.28
N SER A 129 19.19 -9.49 -2.31
CA SER A 129 18.99 -10.85 -1.81
C SER A 129 17.97 -11.66 -2.61
N GLY A 130 17.39 -11.08 -3.68
CA GLY A 130 16.26 -11.65 -4.41
C GLY A 130 14.91 -11.08 -3.93
N GLY A 131 13.87 -11.22 -4.76
CA GLY A 131 12.57 -10.58 -4.58
C GLY A 131 12.62 -9.06 -4.79
N PHE A 132 11.60 -8.37 -4.25
CA PHE A 132 11.40 -6.93 -4.36
C PHE A 132 11.25 -6.25 -3.00
N GLU A 133 11.49 -4.95 -2.98
CA GLU A 133 11.28 -4.06 -1.85
C GLU A 133 10.31 -2.94 -2.28
N THR A 134 9.41 -2.55 -1.39
CA THR A 134 8.49 -1.43 -1.58
C THR A 134 8.35 -0.58 -0.32
N VAL A 135 7.94 0.66 -0.50
CA VAL A 135 7.55 1.54 0.61
C VAL A 135 6.05 1.41 0.84
N VAL A 136 5.65 1.22 2.09
CA VAL A 136 4.25 1.13 2.49
C VAL A 136 3.82 2.44 3.11
N SER A 137 2.83 3.08 2.51
CA SER A 137 2.17 4.25 3.09
C SER A 137 1.06 3.79 4.03
N VAL A 138 0.99 4.33 5.25
CA VAL A 138 -0.01 3.94 6.25
C VAL A 138 -0.90 5.13 6.57
N ALA A 139 -2.21 4.93 6.41
CA ALA A 139 -3.21 5.91 6.80
C ALA A 139 -3.60 5.69 8.27
N VAL A 140 -3.52 6.76 9.05
CA VAL A 140 -3.94 6.80 10.46
C VAL A 140 -5.01 7.88 10.63
N PRO A 141 -6.00 7.72 11.55
CA PRO A 141 -6.96 8.77 11.82
C PRO A 141 -6.25 10.04 12.30
N GLU A 142 -6.57 11.19 11.69
CA GLU A 142 -6.09 12.46 12.23
C GLU A 142 -6.63 12.65 13.66
N PRO A 143 -5.79 13.09 14.62
CA PRO A 143 -6.29 13.47 15.92
C PRO A 143 -7.27 14.63 15.71
N SER A 144 -8.56 14.39 15.98
CA SER A 144 -9.62 15.36 15.73
C SER A 144 -9.22 16.75 16.25
N GLY A 145 -9.06 17.72 15.34
CA GLY A 145 -8.63 19.09 15.66
C GLY A 145 -9.54 19.81 16.70
N MET A 146 -10.69 19.23 17.00
CA MET A 146 -11.62 19.66 18.04
C MET A 146 -11.05 19.54 19.48
N ALA A 147 -10.14 18.60 19.74
CA ALA A 147 -9.53 18.47 21.07
C ALA A 147 -8.58 19.65 21.39
N PHE A 148 -7.87 20.17 20.39
CA PHE A 148 -6.98 21.32 20.55
C PHE A 148 -7.74 22.67 20.54
N ALA A 149 -8.81 22.79 19.75
CA ALA A 149 -9.65 23.99 19.77
C ALA A 149 -10.37 24.19 21.13
N ALA A 150 -10.78 23.10 21.79
CA ALA A 150 -11.42 23.16 23.11
C ALA A 150 -10.45 23.61 24.23
N ALA A 151 -9.18 23.21 24.16
CA ALA A 151 -8.17 23.61 25.15
C ALA A 151 -7.77 25.09 25.02
N ALA A 152 -7.69 25.63 23.80
CA ALA A 152 -7.41 27.05 23.57
C ALA A 152 -8.62 27.96 23.92
N GLY A 153 -9.84 27.46 23.75
CA GLY A 153 -11.08 28.19 24.11
C GLY A 153 -11.29 28.38 25.61
N LEU A 154 -10.77 27.50 26.46
CA LEU A 154 -10.87 27.61 27.92
C LEU A 154 -9.74 28.45 28.55
N GLY A 155 -8.64 28.71 27.83
CA GLY A 155 -7.52 29.53 28.31
C GLY A 155 -7.72 31.05 28.17
N LEU A 156 -8.47 31.50 27.16
CA LEU A 156 -8.66 32.95 26.89
C LEU A 156 -9.85 33.58 27.64
N GLY A 157 -10.76 32.78 28.21
CA GLY A 157 -11.92 33.27 28.97
C GLY A 157 -11.59 33.77 30.39
N ALA A 158 -10.44 33.37 30.96
CA ALA A 158 -10.09 33.67 32.35
C ALA A 158 -9.43 35.05 32.58
N PHE A 159 -9.07 35.80 31.53
CA PHE A 159 -8.31 37.05 31.68
C PHE A 159 -9.14 38.36 31.53
N VAL A 160 -10.45 38.29 31.27
CA VAL A 160 -11.26 39.50 31.02
C VAL A 160 -12.24 39.88 32.16
N ILE A 161 -12.39 39.06 33.21
CA ILE A 161 -13.23 39.42 34.37
C ILE A 161 -12.37 39.88 35.55
N GLN A 162 -11.59 40.95 35.38
CA GLN A 162 -11.12 41.70 36.55
C GLN A 162 -10.81 43.16 36.25
N ARG A 163 -11.84 43.96 35.92
CA ARG A 163 -11.85 45.40 36.23
C ARG A 163 -13.24 46.01 36.03
N ARG A 164 -14.04 46.06 37.10
CA ARG A 164 -15.05 47.10 37.38
C ARG A 164 -15.73 46.86 38.74
N ARG A 165 -14.99 47.05 39.83
CA ARG A 165 -15.57 47.35 41.15
C ARG A 165 -14.67 48.31 41.92
N THR A 166 -14.72 49.58 41.54
CA THR A 166 -14.46 50.70 42.44
C THR A 166 -14.86 51.98 41.71
N LEU A 167 -16.05 52.50 42.01
CA LEU A 167 -16.45 53.91 42.01
C LEU A 167 -17.98 54.02 42.00
N GLN A 168 -18.58 54.02 43.19
CA GLN A 168 -19.89 54.57 43.58
C GLN A 168 -20.16 54.00 45.00
N LYS A 169 -20.29 54.74 46.10
CA LYS A 169 -20.76 56.10 46.34
C LYS A 169 -20.05 56.65 47.58
N ARG A 170 -19.49 57.86 47.49
CA ARG A 170 -19.47 58.80 48.61
C ARG A 170 -20.65 59.75 48.42
N ARG A 171 -21.57 59.75 49.37
CA ARG A 171 -22.40 60.89 49.75
C ARG A 171 -22.31 60.98 51.26
#